data_AF-K3WKJ5-F1
#
_entry.id   AF-K3WKJ5-F1
#
_cell.length_a   1.000
_cell.length_b   1.000
_cell.length_c   1.000
_cell.angle_alpha   90.00
_cell.angle_beta   90.00
_cell.angle_gamma   90.00
#
_symmetry.space_group_name_H-M   'P 1'
#
loop_
_entity.id
_entity.type
_entity.pdbx_description
1 polymer ?
#
loop_
_entity_poly.entity_id
_entity_poly.type
_entity_poly.pdbx_seq_one_letter_code
_entity_poly.pdbx_strand_id
1 'polypeptide(L)'
;MPKLSAVTAALALGAFAATADALNNLKESWDAYVSPLVIPEVIDMTAGGSIEMQIGRAKHNWTADGSMSGDIYGYALRNSTPTFPGPTIKVAKGVPISVTWFNELSAPHLLDDSVESSLTIMESGCYPYCGVPVVVHVHGLESPAKYDGLPFRSIYKNQSQEMVYLNNQSAATKLYHDHANGLTRLNVWSGLFGMYVIEDKAREAAIKVDVETDIPLAIGDRLISNSGALMYSDDNCQGSSVTLWVLESFGTVNLSTVCNGHSWLATIGAFTLGMLIILLVEFIVHRVLEKNGHRHSHDALSPVNSKNLVSGDAAEKGDIESPAAELSHNALNSPATADTLSEDERAQKEEYKRAGMMSGIAIAIHNFPEGLALFVTSLQGLRAGIILSIGVILHNLPEGVAIAAPVYYATGSKLEAFKWTALSGIAQPLGAAIGWAAVSGGMSFSLQATLYAMVAGMLTCITLKELLPGAFRFDPKGSYFVSSFFCGILIIAFGIMLLQYSGTS
;
A
#
# COMPACT_ATOMS: atom_id res chain seq x y z
N MET A 1 50.49 -5.91 28.02
CA MET A 1 49.94 -7.28 27.84
C MET A 1 48.51 -7.14 27.33
N PRO A 2 48.22 -7.51 26.08
CA PRO A 2 46.94 -7.21 25.43
C PRO A 2 45.91 -8.33 25.64
N LYS A 3 44.62 -7.97 25.64
CA LYS A 3 43.49 -8.91 25.49
C LYS A 3 42.54 -8.42 24.40
N LEU A 4 42.35 -9.33 23.45
CA LEU A 4 41.30 -9.57 22.46
C LEU A 4 40.02 -8.71 22.41
N SER A 5 39.62 -8.46 21.15
CA SER A 5 38.30 -8.67 20.55
C SER A 5 37.29 -7.50 20.51
N ALA A 6 37.12 -6.94 19.30
CA ALA A 6 35.81 -6.91 18.64
C ALA A 6 36.02 -6.72 17.13
N VAL A 7 35.69 -7.76 16.37
CA VAL A 7 35.65 -7.76 14.91
C VAL A 7 34.44 -6.94 14.49
N THR A 8 34.67 -5.73 13.98
CA THR A 8 33.69 -4.96 13.22
C THR A 8 33.65 -5.55 11.81
N ALA A 9 32.70 -6.45 11.55
CA ALA A 9 32.37 -6.89 10.20
C ALA A 9 31.64 -5.75 9.48
N ALA A 10 32.41 -4.83 8.88
CA ALA A 10 31.91 -3.91 7.88
C ALA A 10 31.61 -4.73 6.61
N LEU A 11 30.34 -5.09 6.41
CA LEU A 11 29.85 -5.56 5.11
C LEU A 11 29.79 -4.35 4.18
N ALA A 12 30.93 -4.11 3.51
CA ALA A 12 31.00 -3.23 2.36
C ALA A 12 30.25 -3.88 1.18
N LEU A 13 29.00 -3.48 0.97
CA LEU A 13 28.31 -3.67 -0.29
C LEU A 13 28.86 -2.61 -1.27
N GLY A 14 29.79 -3.06 -2.10
CA GLY A 14 30.44 -2.25 -3.11
C GLY A 14 29.44 -1.65 -4.09
N ALA A 15 29.49 -0.33 -4.21
CA ALA A 15 28.87 0.43 -5.27
C ALA A 15 29.46 0.01 -6.62
N PHE A 16 28.64 -0.63 -7.46
CA PHE A 16 28.81 -0.63 -8.91
C PHE A 16 27.54 -0.05 -9.52
N ALA A 17 27.47 1.28 -9.54
CA ALA A 17 26.45 2.01 -10.28
C ALA A 17 27.01 2.29 -11.68
N ALA A 18 26.49 1.58 -12.69
CA ALA A 18 26.38 2.13 -14.02
C ALA A 18 25.01 2.79 -14.09
N THR A 19 25.00 4.12 -14.17
CA THR A 19 23.81 4.97 -14.10
C THR A 19 23.04 4.91 -15.42
N ALA A 20 21.82 4.38 -15.38
CA ALA A 20 20.80 4.66 -16.38
C ALA A 20 19.66 5.38 -15.65
N ASP A 21 19.78 6.70 -15.53
CA ASP A 21 18.78 7.53 -14.85
C ASP A 21 17.56 7.72 -15.78
N ALA A 22 16.40 7.19 -15.40
CA ALA A 22 15.15 7.60 -16.04
C ALA A 22 14.73 8.98 -15.50
N LEU A 23 14.29 9.84 -16.42
CA LEU A 23 14.18 11.30 -16.25
C LEU A 23 15.50 11.99 -15.92
N ASN A 24 16.45 11.92 -16.88
CA ASN A 24 17.63 12.78 -16.87
C ASN A 24 17.22 14.25 -16.71
N ASN A 25 17.95 14.99 -15.86
CA ASN A 25 17.79 16.43 -15.70
C ASN A 25 16.55 16.90 -14.91
N LEU A 26 15.96 16.09 -14.03
CA LEU A 26 14.90 16.52 -13.10
C LEU A 26 15.41 17.61 -12.12
N LYS A 27 14.56 18.61 -11.81
CA LYS A 27 14.81 19.60 -10.76
C LYS A 27 14.36 19.07 -9.40
N GLU A 28 15.32 18.61 -8.60
CA GLU A 28 15.03 18.02 -7.28
C GLU A 28 14.99 19.04 -6.14
N SER A 29 15.75 20.13 -6.24
CA SER A 29 15.88 21.13 -5.18
C SER A 29 14.96 22.33 -5.42
N TRP A 30 13.98 22.57 -4.57
CA TRP A 30 13.14 23.77 -4.67
C TRP A 30 13.28 24.63 -3.41
N ASP A 31 13.42 25.94 -3.60
CA ASP A 31 13.32 26.88 -2.49
C ASP A 31 11.84 27.03 -2.13
N ALA A 32 11.44 26.41 -1.02
CA ALA A 32 10.06 26.43 -0.59
C ALA A 32 9.63 27.82 -0.10
N TYR A 33 8.38 28.19 -0.39
CA TYR A 33 7.71 29.40 0.13
C TYR A 33 8.35 30.75 -0.27
N VAL A 34 9.05 30.82 -1.41
CA VAL A 34 9.70 32.05 -1.90
C VAL A 34 8.85 32.87 -2.89
N SER A 35 7.76 32.29 -3.41
CA SER A 35 6.87 32.96 -4.37
C SER A 35 5.51 33.24 -3.73
N PRO A 36 4.88 34.39 -4.02
CA PRO A 36 3.52 34.65 -3.57
C PRO A 36 2.53 33.69 -4.25
N LEU A 37 1.44 33.38 -3.56
CA LEU A 37 0.35 32.60 -4.15
C LEU A 37 -0.27 33.38 -5.32
N VAL A 38 -0.31 32.75 -6.49
CA VAL A 38 -0.97 33.31 -7.68
C VAL A 38 -2.47 33.08 -7.59
N ILE A 39 -3.25 34.15 -7.68
CA ILE A 39 -4.72 34.08 -7.72
C ILE A 39 -5.16 34.10 -9.18
N PRO A 40 -5.83 33.04 -9.70
CA PRO A 40 -6.36 33.05 -11.05
C PRO A 40 -7.36 34.19 -11.26
N GLU A 41 -7.42 34.73 -12.48
CA GLU A 41 -8.46 35.68 -12.87
C GLU A 41 -9.86 35.11 -12.60
N VAL A 42 -10.79 35.93 -12.11
CA VAL A 42 -12.19 35.54 -11.89
C VAL A 42 -13.05 36.14 -13.00
N ILE A 43 -13.68 35.27 -13.79
CA ILE A 43 -14.69 35.64 -14.78
C ILE A 43 -16.06 35.55 -14.10
N ASP A 44 -16.65 36.70 -13.78
CA ASP A 44 -17.97 36.77 -13.16
C ASP A 44 -19.08 36.64 -14.21
N MET A 45 -19.74 35.49 -14.19
CA MET A 45 -20.88 35.11 -15.01
C MET A 45 -22.16 34.93 -14.18
N THR A 46 -22.24 35.55 -13.00
CA THR A 46 -23.43 35.47 -12.13
C THR A 46 -24.68 36.09 -12.75
N ALA A 47 -24.52 36.99 -13.72
CA ALA A 47 -25.62 37.56 -14.50
C ALA A 47 -26.07 36.68 -15.69
N GLY A 48 -25.39 35.57 -15.96
CA GLY A 48 -25.66 34.71 -17.12
C GLY A 48 -24.97 35.21 -18.39
N GLY A 49 -25.31 34.61 -19.53
CA GLY A 49 -24.81 35.00 -20.84
C GLY A 49 -23.81 34.00 -21.44
N SER A 50 -23.00 34.48 -22.37
CA SER A 50 -22.07 33.66 -23.16
C SER A 50 -20.63 34.18 -23.05
N ILE A 51 -19.66 33.27 -22.94
CA ILE A 51 -18.23 33.59 -23.02
C ILE A 51 -17.52 32.72 -24.05
N GLU A 52 -16.47 33.28 -24.65
CA GLU A 52 -15.57 32.56 -25.55
C GLU A 52 -14.23 32.32 -24.84
N MET A 53 -13.87 31.06 -24.72
CA MET A 53 -12.65 30.59 -24.06
C MET A 53 -11.74 29.93 -25.09
N GLN A 54 -10.44 30.11 -24.97
CA GLN A 54 -9.45 29.43 -25.80
C GLN A 54 -8.56 28.50 -25.00
N ILE A 55 -8.16 27.42 -25.66
CA ILE A 55 -7.28 26.38 -25.17
C ILE A 55 -5.99 26.50 -25.97
N GLY A 56 -4.88 26.80 -25.30
CA GLY A 56 -3.65 27.17 -25.99
C GLY A 56 -2.38 26.88 -25.19
N ARG A 57 -1.24 27.01 -25.86
CA ARG A 57 0.09 26.91 -25.25
C ARG A 57 0.54 28.28 -24.75
N ALA A 58 1.17 28.32 -23.58
CA ALA A 58 1.76 29.54 -23.01
C ALA A 58 3.05 29.23 -22.23
N LYS A 59 3.86 30.27 -22.00
CA LYS A 59 5.01 30.22 -21.10
C LYS A 59 4.54 30.38 -19.65
N HIS A 60 5.08 29.58 -18.74
CA HIS A 60 4.85 29.66 -17.31
C HIS A 60 6.18 29.76 -16.57
N ASN A 61 6.26 30.69 -15.62
CA ASN A 61 7.42 30.87 -14.76
C ASN A 61 7.22 30.05 -13.49
N TRP A 62 8.08 29.06 -13.27
CA TRP A 62 8.05 28.22 -12.07
C TRP A 62 8.65 28.92 -10.85
N THR A 63 9.51 29.92 -11.08
CA THR A 63 10.10 30.77 -10.05
C THR A 63 9.67 32.22 -10.20
N ALA A 64 9.46 32.92 -9.09
CA ALA A 64 9.05 34.33 -9.09
C ALA A 64 10.03 35.28 -9.82
N ASP A 65 11.33 34.95 -9.83
CA ASP A 65 12.36 35.70 -10.55
C ASP A 65 12.41 35.39 -12.05
N GLY A 66 11.62 34.40 -12.52
CA GLY A 66 11.59 33.95 -13.90
C GLY A 66 12.85 33.22 -14.36
N SER A 67 13.78 32.89 -13.45
CA SER A 67 14.99 32.14 -13.78
C SER A 67 14.67 30.74 -14.32
N MET A 68 13.53 30.17 -13.93
CA MET A 68 13.02 28.92 -14.46
C MET A 68 11.64 29.10 -15.09
N SER A 69 11.53 28.81 -16.39
CA SER A 69 10.27 28.86 -17.12
C SER A 69 10.12 27.70 -18.10
N GLY A 70 8.89 27.27 -18.31
CA GLY A 70 8.52 26.18 -19.20
C GLY A 70 7.31 26.53 -20.04
N ASP A 71 6.99 25.68 -21.00
CA ASP A 71 5.72 25.78 -21.72
C ASP A 71 4.67 24.89 -21.04
N ILE A 72 3.45 25.41 -20.97
CA ILE A 72 2.25 24.73 -20.47
C ILE A 72 1.13 24.83 -21.50
N TYR A 73 0.11 24.01 -21.33
CA TYR A 73 -1.22 24.26 -21.85
C TYR A 73 -2.06 25.00 -20.81
N GLY A 74 -2.96 25.84 -21.27
CA GLY A 74 -3.83 26.59 -20.38
C GLY A 74 -5.14 26.97 -21.04
N TYR A 75 -6.01 27.52 -20.20
CA TYR A 75 -7.26 28.16 -20.62
C TYR A 75 -7.12 29.67 -20.46
N ALA A 76 -7.82 30.42 -21.30
CA ALA A 76 -8.01 31.87 -21.13
C ALA A 76 -9.25 32.33 -21.89
N LEU A 77 -9.69 33.57 -21.65
CA LEU A 77 -10.62 34.25 -22.55
C LEU A 77 -10.04 34.31 -23.97
N ARG A 78 -10.92 34.32 -24.98
CA ARG A 78 -10.51 34.42 -26.39
C ARG A 78 -9.62 35.66 -26.60
N ASN A 79 -8.50 35.46 -27.31
CA ASN A 79 -7.46 36.48 -27.56
C ASN A 79 -6.60 36.90 -26.34
N SER A 80 -6.72 36.23 -25.19
CA SER A 80 -5.86 36.43 -24.01
C SER A 80 -4.80 35.34 -23.87
N THR A 81 -3.67 35.61 -23.22
CA THR A 81 -2.64 34.58 -22.99
C THR A 81 -3.18 33.45 -22.10
N PRO A 82 -3.13 32.17 -22.53
CA PRO A 82 -3.50 31.02 -21.70
C PRO A 82 -2.74 30.99 -20.37
N THR A 83 -3.42 30.61 -19.29
CA THR A 83 -2.82 30.50 -17.95
C THR A 83 -3.01 29.11 -17.35
N PHE A 84 -2.15 28.79 -16.38
CA PHE A 84 -2.30 27.64 -15.50
C PHE A 84 -2.19 28.10 -14.03
N PRO A 85 -3.19 27.77 -13.19
CA PRO A 85 -4.53 27.30 -13.56
C PRO A 85 -5.24 28.25 -14.53
N GLY A 86 -6.26 27.75 -15.24
CA GLY A 86 -7.16 28.58 -16.03
C GLY A 86 -7.98 29.55 -15.14
N PRO A 87 -8.59 30.59 -15.73
CA PRO A 87 -9.45 31.52 -15.00
C PRO A 87 -10.56 30.82 -14.21
N THR A 88 -10.88 31.33 -13.03
CA THR A 88 -12.03 30.86 -12.26
C THR A 88 -13.32 31.38 -12.89
N ILE A 89 -14.22 30.50 -13.29
CA ILE A 89 -15.55 30.87 -13.79
C ILE A 89 -16.52 30.88 -12.61
N LYS A 90 -17.03 32.06 -12.24
CA LYS A 90 -18.00 32.21 -11.15
C LYS A 90 -19.40 32.39 -11.73
N VAL A 91 -20.37 31.61 -11.27
CA VAL A 91 -21.78 31.68 -11.70
C VAL A 91 -22.72 31.72 -10.52
N ALA A 92 -23.95 32.18 -10.76
CA ALA A 92 -25.03 32.09 -9.78
C ALA A 92 -25.84 30.82 -10.00
N LYS A 93 -26.29 30.21 -8.90
CA LYS A 93 -27.21 29.08 -8.95
C LYS A 93 -28.50 29.44 -9.70
N GLY A 94 -28.90 28.56 -10.61
CA GLY A 94 -30.08 28.69 -11.46
C GLY A 94 -29.91 29.66 -12.64
N VAL A 95 -28.72 30.23 -12.83
CA VAL A 95 -28.44 31.14 -13.94
C VAL A 95 -27.66 30.38 -15.03
N PRO A 96 -28.27 30.12 -16.20
CA PRO A 96 -27.59 29.40 -17.27
C PRO A 96 -26.54 30.27 -17.96
N ILE A 97 -25.45 29.63 -18.37
CA ILE A 97 -24.41 30.24 -19.21
C ILE A 97 -24.10 29.36 -20.42
N SER A 98 -23.57 29.96 -21.48
CA SER A 98 -22.88 29.23 -22.55
C SER A 98 -21.39 29.55 -22.58
N VAL A 99 -20.58 28.54 -22.85
CA VAL A 99 -19.13 28.68 -23.02
C VAL A 99 -18.74 28.03 -24.33
N THR A 100 -18.14 28.81 -25.22
CA THR A 100 -17.55 28.30 -26.47
C THR A 100 -16.07 28.09 -26.27
N TRP A 101 -15.64 26.83 -26.31
CA TRP A 101 -14.24 26.45 -26.16
C TRP A 101 -13.57 26.34 -27.54
N PHE A 102 -12.53 27.13 -27.80
CA PHE A 102 -11.74 27.12 -29.03
C PHE A 102 -10.42 26.39 -28.80
N ASN A 103 -10.10 25.39 -29.62
CA ASN A 103 -8.83 24.66 -29.53
C ASN A 103 -7.78 25.23 -30.51
N GLU A 104 -6.70 25.78 -29.97
CA GLU A 104 -5.58 26.32 -30.74
C GLU A 104 -4.32 25.44 -30.66
N LEU A 105 -4.39 24.29 -29.98
CA LEU A 105 -3.24 23.42 -29.73
C LEU A 105 -2.82 22.66 -30.99
N SER A 106 -1.57 22.88 -31.40
CA SER A 106 -0.92 22.14 -32.49
C SER A 106 -0.13 20.94 -31.99
N ALA A 107 0.04 19.94 -32.85
CA ALA A 107 1.04 18.90 -32.67
C ALA A 107 2.48 19.45 -32.88
N PRO A 108 3.51 18.81 -32.29
CA PRO A 108 3.41 17.69 -31.34
C PRO A 108 2.90 18.14 -29.96
N HIS A 109 2.40 17.18 -29.18
CA HIS A 109 2.01 17.38 -27.79
C HIS A 109 3.21 17.85 -26.95
N LEU A 110 3.01 18.61 -25.86
CA LEU A 110 4.12 19.06 -24.99
C LEU A 110 4.91 17.90 -24.38
N LEU A 111 4.22 16.80 -24.15
CA LEU A 111 4.70 15.53 -23.60
C LEU A 111 4.58 14.43 -24.66
N ASP A 112 4.95 14.71 -25.90
CA ASP A 112 4.80 13.79 -27.05
C ASP A 112 5.47 12.43 -26.79
N ASP A 113 6.63 12.43 -26.15
CA ASP A 113 7.37 11.21 -25.77
C ASP A 113 6.60 10.28 -24.81
N SER A 114 5.53 10.78 -24.19
CA SER A 114 4.65 10.01 -23.29
C SER A 114 3.28 9.67 -23.92
N VAL A 115 3.06 10.04 -25.18
CA VAL A 115 1.82 9.76 -25.90
C VAL A 115 1.81 8.30 -26.35
N GLU A 116 0.96 7.51 -25.70
CA GLU A 116 0.71 6.12 -26.04
C GLU A 116 -0.37 6.02 -27.12
N SER A 117 0.06 5.78 -28.37
CA SER A 117 -0.86 5.71 -29.52
C SER A 117 -1.92 4.62 -29.41
N SER A 118 -1.65 3.53 -28.68
CA SER A 118 -2.64 2.48 -28.44
C SER A 118 -3.82 2.92 -27.56
N LEU A 119 -3.66 4.01 -26.81
CA LEU A 119 -4.72 4.62 -26.00
C LEU A 119 -5.46 5.75 -26.72
N THR A 120 -4.85 6.37 -27.74
CA THR A 120 -5.49 7.41 -28.55
C THR A 120 -6.42 6.79 -29.58
N ILE A 121 -7.61 6.40 -29.14
CA ILE A 121 -8.64 5.77 -29.99
C ILE A 121 -9.75 6.77 -30.34
N MET A 122 -10.64 6.35 -31.24
CA MET A 122 -11.83 7.12 -31.64
C MET A 122 -11.44 8.52 -32.14
N GLU A 123 -12.04 9.58 -31.59
CA GLU A 123 -11.78 10.97 -31.95
C GLU A 123 -10.34 11.38 -31.67
N SER A 124 -9.69 10.82 -30.64
CA SER A 124 -8.28 11.11 -30.38
C SER A 124 -7.33 10.40 -31.35
N GLY A 125 -7.81 9.38 -32.08
CA GLY A 125 -6.99 8.61 -33.02
C GLY A 125 -6.52 9.38 -34.26
N CYS A 126 -7.00 10.61 -34.47
CA CYS A 126 -6.47 11.49 -35.50
C CYS A 126 -5.13 12.16 -35.10
N TYR A 127 -4.74 12.11 -33.83
CA TYR A 127 -3.44 12.62 -33.38
C TYR A 127 -2.31 11.81 -34.05
N PRO A 128 -1.23 12.45 -34.55
CA PRO A 128 -0.90 13.88 -34.47
C PRO A 128 -1.43 14.75 -35.62
N TYR A 129 -2.11 14.17 -36.61
CA TYR A 129 -2.48 14.86 -37.86
C TYR A 129 -3.51 15.99 -37.68
N CYS A 130 -4.36 15.90 -36.66
CA CYS A 130 -5.41 16.89 -36.37
C CYS A 130 -5.01 17.96 -35.34
N GLY A 131 -3.76 17.96 -34.86
CA GLY A 131 -3.36 18.71 -33.66
C GLY A 131 -3.71 17.94 -32.38
N VAL A 132 -3.62 18.58 -31.22
CA VAL A 132 -3.91 17.93 -29.92
C VAL A 132 -5.43 17.91 -29.70
N PRO A 133 -6.09 16.74 -29.65
CA PRO A 133 -7.51 16.63 -29.34
C PRO A 133 -7.79 17.06 -27.90
N VAL A 134 -8.86 17.84 -27.71
CA VAL A 134 -9.30 18.29 -26.38
C VAL A 134 -10.83 18.25 -26.27
N VAL A 135 -11.35 18.01 -25.07
CA VAL A 135 -12.77 18.20 -24.74
C VAL A 135 -12.87 18.64 -23.29
N VAL A 136 -13.62 19.70 -23.02
CA VAL A 136 -13.74 20.23 -21.65
C VAL A 136 -14.89 19.55 -20.93
N HIS A 137 -14.56 18.94 -19.78
CA HIS A 137 -15.52 18.43 -18.81
C HIS A 137 -15.54 19.34 -17.58
N VAL A 138 -16.73 19.65 -17.07
CA VAL A 138 -16.89 20.36 -15.79
C VAL A 138 -17.26 19.35 -14.71
N HIS A 139 -16.27 18.91 -13.96
CA HIS A 139 -16.37 17.89 -12.93
C HIS A 139 -17.34 18.30 -11.81
N GLY A 140 -18.36 17.46 -11.63
CA GLY A 140 -19.40 17.64 -10.62
C GLY A 140 -20.50 18.64 -11.02
N LEU A 141 -20.60 18.98 -12.31
CA LEU A 141 -21.69 19.77 -12.87
C LEU A 141 -22.81 18.85 -13.42
N GLU A 142 -24.04 19.06 -12.98
CA GLU A 142 -25.24 18.44 -13.54
C GLU A 142 -25.51 18.97 -14.97
N SER A 143 -24.87 18.35 -15.95
CA SER A 143 -24.98 18.72 -17.37
C SER A 143 -25.63 17.61 -18.19
N PRO A 144 -26.45 17.95 -19.21
CA PRO A 144 -26.85 16.98 -20.22
C PRO A 144 -25.62 16.35 -20.88
N ALA A 145 -25.68 15.06 -21.22
CA ALA A 145 -24.55 14.32 -21.81
C ALA A 145 -23.92 15.01 -23.04
N LYS A 146 -24.69 15.80 -23.80
CA LYS A 146 -24.17 16.57 -24.94
C LYS A 146 -23.18 17.69 -24.56
N TYR A 147 -23.24 18.20 -23.33
CA TYR A 147 -22.43 19.29 -22.80
C TYR A 147 -21.48 18.86 -21.67
N ASP A 148 -21.45 17.56 -21.37
CA ASP A 148 -20.70 17.01 -20.24
C ASP A 148 -19.20 16.86 -20.55
N GLY A 149 -18.80 16.90 -21.82
CA GLY A 149 -17.40 16.69 -22.20
C GLY A 149 -17.03 15.22 -22.35
N LEU A 150 -17.91 14.42 -22.96
CA LEU A 150 -17.67 13.00 -23.21
C LEU A 150 -16.34 12.79 -23.97
N PRO A 151 -15.52 11.78 -23.60
CA PRO A 151 -14.19 11.58 -24.19
C PRO A 151 -14.13 11.43 -25.71
N PHE A 152 -15.25 11.05 -26.32
CA PHE A 152 -15.43 10.85 -27.76
C PHE A 152 -16.04 12.07 -28.47
N ARG A 153 -15.95 13.26 -27.86
CA ARG A 153 -16.45 14.51 -28.45
C ARG A 153 -15.37 15.58 -28.55
N SER A 154 -14.12 15.13 -28.68
CA SER A 154 -12.96 15.99 -28.82
C SER A 154 -13.06 16.92 -30.03
N ILE A 155 -12.63 18.16 -29.83
CA ILE A 155 -12.38 19.14 -30.87
C ILE A 155 -10.89 19.19 -31.19
N TYR A 156 -10.59 19.47 -32.45
CA TYR A 156 -9.22 19.53 -32.99
C TYR A 156 -8.75 20.97 -33.15
N LYS A 157 -7.51 21.16 -33.61
CA LYS A 157 -6.97 22.50 -33.87
C LYS A 157 -7.91 23.30 -34.79
N ASN A 158 -8.13 24.57 -34.45
CA ASN A 158 -9.02 25.51 -35.14
C ASN A 158 -10.51 25.12 -35.13
N GLN A 159 -10.91 24.20 -34.25
CA GLN A 159 -12.31 23.88 -34.02
C GLN A 159 -12.79 24.46 -32.69
N SER A 160 -14.11 24.54 -32.53
CA SER A 160 -14.72 24.97 -31.29
C SER A 160 -15.96 24.16 -30.94
N GLN A 161 -16.33 24.19 -29.66
CA GLN A 161 -17.52 23.53 -29.14
C GLN A 161 -18.22 24.45 -28.15
N GLU A 162 -19.50 24.72 -28.39
CA GLU A 162 -20.35 25.44 -27.46
C GLU A 162 -20.96 24.46 -26.44
N MET A 163 -20.79 24.77 -25.16
CA MET A 163 -21.34 24.04 -24.04
C MET A 163 -22.32 24.93 -23.27
N VAL A 164 -23.47 24.38 -22.86
CA VAL A 164 -24.47 25.10 -22.06
C VAL A 164 -24.55 24.49 -20.67
N TYR A 165 -24.35 25.31 -19.66
CA TYR A 165 -24.34 24.94 -18.25
C TYR A 165 -25.53 25.58 -17.54
N LEU A 166 -26.43 24.75 -17.00
CA LEU A 166 -27.69 25.21 -16.42
C LEU A 166 -27.56 25.74 -14.98
N ASN A 167 -26.58 25.23 -14.23
CA ASN A 167 -26.26 25.66 -12.87
C ASN A 167 -27.40 25.50 -11.84
N ASN A 168 -28.35 24.58 -12.07
CA ASN A 168 -29.51 24.38 -11.18
C ASN A 168 -29.19 23.64 -9.87
N GLN A 169 -28.02 23.01 -9.79
CA GLN A 169 -27.56 22.25 -8.64
C GLN A 169 -27.15 23.14 -7.45
N SER A 170 -26.79 22.53 -6.33
CA SER A 170 -26.31 23.25 -5.14
C SER A 170 -25.01 24.01 -5.39
N ALA A 171 -24.85 25.14 -4.70
CA ALA A 171 -23.59 25.88 -4.65
C ALA A 171 -22.45 25.00 -4.17
N ALA A 172 -21.33 25.04 -4.89
CA ALA A 172 -20.11 24.28 -4.62
C ALA A 172 -19.00 24.70 -5.58
N THR A 173 -17.76 24.43 -5.16
CA THR A 173 -16.58 24.49 -6.03
C THR A 173 -16.52 23.25 -6.92
N LYS A 174 -16.36 23.50 -8.22
CA LYS A 174 -16.22 22.52 -9.29
C LYS A 174 -14.92 22.80 -10.04
N LEU A 175 -14.55 21.87 -10.92
CA LEU A 175 -13.32 21.95 -11.69
C LEU A 175 -13.67 21.74 -13.15
N TYR A 176 -13.08 22.52 -14.05
CA TYR A 176 -13.14 22.21 -15.47
C TYR A 176 -11.77 21.78 -15.96
N HIS A 177 -11.72 20.71 -16.74
CA HIS A 177 -10.47 20.11 -17.20
C HIS A 177 -10.68 19.37 -18.51
N ASP A 178 -9.57 19.05 -19.19
CA ASP A 178 -9.64 18.21 -20.38
C ASP A 178 -10.07 16.78 -20.05
N HIS A 179 -10.79 16.15 -20.97
CA HIS A 179 -11.30 14.78 -20.83
C HIS A 179 -11.12 13.95 -22.12
N ALA A 180 -10.18 14.31 -22.99
CA ALA A 180 -9.97 13.64 -24.27
C ALA A 180 -9.51 12.19 -24.09
N ASN A 181 -10.06 11.28 -24.91
CA ASN A 181 -9.74 9.86 -24.86
C ASN A 181 -8.23 9.62 -25.06
N GLY A 182 -7.61 8.80 -24.22
CA GLY A 182 -6.18 8.47 -24.30
C GLY A 182 -5.20 9.58 -23.92
N LEU A 183 -5.63 10.84 -23.87
CA LEU A 183 -4.78 12.02 -23.65
C LEU A 183 -5.09 12.82 -22.40
N THR A 184 -6.23 12.56 -21.72
CA THR A 184 -6.64 13.27 -20.49
C THR A 184 -5.47 13.43 -19.51
N ARG A 185 -4.72 12.35 -19.22
CA ARG A 185 -3.58 12.39 -18.29
C ARG A 185 -2.52 13.42 -18.69
N LEU A 186 -2.23 13.54 -19.98
CA LEU A 186 -1.16 14.39 -20.51
C LEU A 186 -1.64 15.81 -20.73
N ASN A 187 -2.87 15.99 -21.20
CA ASN A 187 -3.52 17.29 -21.39
C ASN A 187 -3.71 18.03 -20.06
N VAL A 188 -4.22 17.34 -19.03
CA VAL A 188 -4.40 17.90 -17.68
C VAL A 188 -3.04 18.15 -17.01
N TRP A 189 -2.09 17.21 -17.11
CA TRP A 189 -0.73 17.41 -16.59
C TRP A 189 -0.04 18.61 -17.26
N SER A 190 -0.30 18.82 -18.55
CA SER A 190 0.21 19.96 -19.30
C SER A 190 -0.40 21.29 -18.86
N GLY A 191 -1.52 21.29 -18.12
CA GLY A 191 -2.10 22.47 -17.48
C GLY A 191 -3.55 22.77 -17.85
N LEU A 192 -4.24 21.89 -18.59
CA LEU A 192 -5.66 22.03 -18.90
C LEU A 192 -6.55 21.72 -17.70
N PHE A 193 -6.56 22.67 -16.77
CA PHE A 193 -7.31 22.64 -15.52
C PHE A 193 -7.69 24.07 -15.07
N GLY A 194 -8.90 24.26 -14.55
CA GLY A 194 -9.36 25.50 -13.91
C GLY A 194 -10.56 25.28 -12.99
N MET A 195 -10.98 26.34 -12.29
CA MET A 195 -12.04 26.27 -11.28
C MET A 195 -13.37 26.84 -11.77
N TYR A 196 -14.47 26.23 -11.36
CA TYR A 196 -15.83 26.66 -11.68
C TYR A 196 -16.63 26.73 -10.38
N VAL A 197 -17.12 27.91 -10.00
CA VAL A 197 -17.75 28.14 -8.70
C VAL A 197 -19.21 28.53 -8.89
N ILE A 198 -20.12 27.75 -8.29
CA ILE A 198 -21.54 28.10 -8.23
C ILE A 198 -21.82 28.76 -6.88
N GLU A 199 -22.25 30.02 -6.92
CA GLU A 199 -22.64 30.83 -5.76
C GLU A 199 -24.14 30.71 -5.48
N ASP A 200 -24.52 30.68 -4.20
CA ASP A 200 -25.93 30.77 -3.75
C ASP A 200 -26.01 31.85 -2.67
N LYS A 201 -26.16 33.11 -3.11
CA LYS A 201 -26.20 34.29 -2.22
C LYS A 201 -27.25 34.17 -1.12
N ALA A 202 -28.41 33.58 -1.41
CA ALA A 202 -29.48 33.42 -0.43
C ALA A 202 -29.06 32.42 0.66
N ARG A 203 -28.41 31.31 0.27
CA ARG A 203 -27.90 30.34 1.22
C ARG A 203 -26.76 30.90 2.05
N GLU A 204 -25.78 31.53 1.43
CA GLU A 204 -24.62 32.15 2.09
C GLU A 204 -25.04 33.21 3.12
N ALA A 205 -26.00 34.06 2.77
CA ALA A 205 -26.60 35.02 3.70
C ALA A 205 -27.31 34.33 4.88
N ALA A 206 -28.01 33.21 4.63
CA ALA A 206 -28.72 32.47 5.68
C ALA A 206 -27.78 31.81 6.70
N ILE A 207 -26.61 31.35 6.27
CA ILE A 207 -25.58 30.77 7.15
C ILE A 207 -24.60 31.80 7.72
N LYS A 208 -24.80 33.10 7.41
CA LYS A 208 -23.96 34.22 7.87
C LYS A 208 -22.48 33.98 7.60
N VAL A 209 -22.18 33.46 6.42
CA VAL A 209 -20.81 33.32 5.95
C VAL A 209 -20.28 34.72 5.66
N ASP A 210 -19.55 35.26 6.62
CA ASP A 210 -18.83 36.53 6.52
C ASP A 210 -17.42 36.23 5.99
N VAL A 211 -17.29 36.22 4.67
CA VAL A 211 -16.03 35.91 3.99
C VAL A 211 -15.42 37.21 3.51
N GLU A 212 -14.46 37.71 4.29
CA GLU A 212 -13.64 38.86 3.91
C GLU A 212 -12.79 38.57 2.67
N THR A 213 -12.40 37.30 2.45
CA THR A 213 -11.64 36.87 1.27
C THR A 213 -11.89 35.39 0.96
N ASP A 214 -12.40 35.09 -0.23
CA ASP A 214 -12.55 33.73 -0.77
C ASP A 214 -11.40 33.44 -1.73
N ILE A 215 -10.51 32.52 -1.34
CA ILE A 215 -9.27 32.21 -2.09
C ILE A 215 -9.39 30.81 -2.68
N PRO A 216 -9.43 30.68 -4.01
CA PRO A 216 -9.57 29.38 -4.63
C PRO A 216 -8.19 28.71 -4.71
N LEU A 217 -8.06 27.51 -4.13
CA LEU A 217 -6.80 26.76 -4.06
C LEU A 217 -6.84 25.54 -4.98
N ALA A 218 -6.03 25.58 -6.03
CA ALA A 218 -5.81 24.47 -6.94
C ALA A 218 -4.45 23.82 -6.67
N ILE A 219 -4.43 22.52 -6.45
CA ILE A 219 -3.20 21.77 -6.19
C ILE A 219 -2.98 20.80 -7.34
N GLY A 220 -1.82 20.91 -7.98
CA GLY A 220 -1.35 19.98 -9.00
C GLY A 220 0.14 19.79 -8.83
N ASP A 221 0.57 18.55 -8.66
CA ASP A 221 1.97 18.16 -8.60
C ASP A 221 2.54 18.06 -10.02
N ARG A 222 3.83 18.39 -10.21
CA ARG A 222 4.49 18.38 -11.53
C ARG A 222 5.94 17.97 -11.41
N LEU A 223 6.45 17.32 -12.46
CA LEU A 223 7.88 17.09 -12.66
C LEU A 223 8.41 18.13 -13.64
N ILE A 224 9.45 18.86 -13.24
CA ILE A 224 10.05 19.95 -14.01
C ILE A 224 11.54 19.68 -14.16
N SER A 225 12.08 19.83 -15.35
CA SER A 225 13.52 19.67 -15.58
C SER A 225 14.32 20.87 -15.06
N ASN A 226 15.64 20.75 -14.93
CA ASN A 226 16.51 21.90 -14.61
C ASN A 226 16.49 23.00 -15.69
N SER A 227 16.00 22.69 -16.90
CA SER A 227 15.75 23.70 -17.95
C SER A 227 14.37 24.37 -17.85
N GLY A 228 13.53 23.96 -16.90
CA GLY A 228 12.17 24.44 -16.72
C GLY A 228 11.13 23.74 -17.61
N ALA A 229 11.52 22.72 -18.38
CA ALA A 229 10.58 21.99 -19.22
C ALA A 229 9.68 21.08 -18.37
N LEU A 230 8.42 20.96 -18.76
CA LEU A 230 7.50 20.01 -18.16
C LEU A 230 7.93 18.59 -18.50
N MET A 231 7.97 17.72 -17.51
CA MET A 231 8.26 16.30 -17.64
C MET A 231 7.03 15.48 -17.21
N TYR A 232 6.95 14.24 -17.67
CA TYR A 232 5.95 13.28 -17.22
C TYR A 232 6.64 12.04 -16.66
N SER A 233 5.97 11.29 -15.78
CA SER A 233 6.56 10.06 -15.23
C SER A 233 6.92 9.07 -16.34
N ASP A 234 8.09 8.45 -16.18
CA ASP A 234 8.65 7.45 -17.08
C ASP A 234 8.95 6.18 -16.28
N ASP A 235 8.44 5.04 -16.74
CA ASP A 235 8.73 3.69 -16.21
C ASP A 235 9.57 2.87 -17.21
N ASN A 236 10.16 3.52 -18.23
CA ASN A 236 11.00 2.87 -19.24
C ASN A 236 12.40 2.59 -18.68
N CYS A 237 12.48 1.80 -17.61
CA CYS A 237 13.73 1.31 -17.03
C CYS A 237 14.55 0.41 -17.99
N GLN A 238 13.94 -0.04 -19.08
CA GLN A 238 14.59 -0.77 -20.17
C GLN A 238 14.00 -0.25 -21.47
N GLY A 239 14.82 0.02 -22.49
CA GLY A 239 14.39 0.44 -23.83
C GLY A 239 13.55 -0.60 -24.60
N SER A 240 12.78 -1.42 -23.89
CA SER A 240 11.92 -2.50 -24.34
C SER A 240 10.57 -2.51 -23.62
N SER A 241 10.17 -1.43 -22.92
CA SER A 241 8.81 -1.33 -22.39
C SER A 241 7.81 -1.40 -23.54
N VAL A 242 6.77 -2.21 -23.35
CA VAL A 242 5.73 -2.44 -24.36
C VAL A 242 4.74 -1.28 -24.40
N THR A 243 4.73 -0.42 -23.38
CA THR A 243 3.86 0.76 -23.28
C THR A 243 4.56 1.95 -22.62
N LEU A 244 4.17 3.15 -23.04
CA LEU A 244 4.55 4.44 -22.47
C LEU A 244 3.60 4.89 -21.35
N TRP A 245 2.52 4.16 -21.11
CA TRP A 245 1.57 4.46 -20.04
C TRP A 245 2.08 3.96 -18.69
N VAL A 246 1.91 4.78 -17.66
CA VAL A 246 2.24 4.44 -16.27
C VAL A 246 0.98 4.39 -15.41
N LEU A 247 0.96 3.49 -14.42
CA LEU A 247 -0.16 3.31 -13.50
C LEU A 247 -0.46 4.58 -12.69
N GLU A 248 0.59 5.22 -12.20
CA GLU A 248 0.52 6.43 -11.36
C GLU A 248 1.68 7.37 -11.72
N SER A 249 1.50 8.66 -11.48
CA SER A 249 2.50 9.70 -11.72
C SER A 249 2.53 10.64 -10.52
N PHE A 250 3.71 10.84 -9.93
CA PHE A 250 3.90 11.67 -8.73
C PHE A 250 4.94 12.75 -9.00
N GLY A 251 4.58 14.02 -8.79
CA GLY A 251 5.43 15.19 -9.00
C GLY A 251 6.59 15.34 -8.00
N THR A 252 6.65 14.49 -6.97
CA THR A 252 7.74 14.47 -5.98
C THR A 252 8.54 13.17 -5.98
N VAL A 253 8.09 12.16 -6.73
CA VAL A 253 8.72 10.85 -6.74
C VAL A 253 9.00 10.45 -8.16
N ASN A 254 10.29 10.37 -8.48
CA ASN A 254 10.70 9.63 -9.64
C ASN A 254 10.44 8.14 -9.35
N LEU A 255 9.37 7.60 -9.94
CA LEU A 255 9.13 6.15 -9.96
C LEU A 255 10.34 5.40 -10.55
N SER A 256 11.26 6.10 -11.26
CA SER A 256 12.53 5.56 -11.73
C SER A 256 13.58 5.25 -10.66
N THR A 257 13.37 5.60 -9.39
CA THR A 257 14.25 5.06 -8.32
C THR A 257 14.20 3.53 -8.23
N VAL A 258 13.26 2.89 -8.93
CA VAL A 258 13.17 1.43 -9.13
C VAL A 258 14.00 0.94 -10.35
N CYS A 259 14.43 1.83 -11.25
CA CYS A 259 15.13 1.47 -12.50
C CYS A 259 16.60 1.06 -12.32
N ASN A 260 17.23 1.39 -11.19
CA ASN A 260 18.53 0.82 -10.84
C ASN A 260 18.31 -0.62 -10.36
N GLY A 261 18.45 -1.56 -11.31
CA GLY A 261 18.03 -2.97 -11.28
C GLY A 261 18.58 -3.89 -10.19
N HIS A 262 18.46 -3.50 -8.93
CA HIS A 262 18.72 -4.32 -7.74
C HIS A 262 17.67 -4.12 -6.65
N SER A 263 16.53 -3.46 -6.93
CA SER A 263 15.39 -3.40 -5.97
C SER A 263 14.93 -4.79 -5.56
N TRP A 264 14.96 -5.77 -6.48
CA TRP A 264 14.75 -7.18 -6.20
C TRP A 264 15.84 -7.78 -5.29
N LEU A 265 17.12 -7.38 -5.42
CA LEU A 265 18.18 -7.79 -4.48
C LEU A 265 17.98 -7.17 -3.10
N ALA A 266 17.59 -5.91 -3.02
CA ALA A 266 17.26 -5.25 -1.76
C ALA A 266 16.05 -5.91 -1.10
N THR A 267 15.04 -6.27 -1.89
CA THR A 267 13.84 -7.00 -1.46
C THR A 267 14.20 -8.39 -0.96
N ILE A 268 14.97 -9.17 -1.72
CA ILE A 268 15.45 -10.51 -1.30
C ILE A 268 16.34 -10.39 -0.05
N GLY A 269 17.21 -9.39 0.00
CA GLY A 269 18.08 -9.12 1.14
C GLY A 269 17.27 -8.80 2.40
N ALA A 270 16.29 -7.91 2.30
CA ALA A 270 15.38 -7.57 3.39
C ALA A 270 14.51 -8.76 3.82
N PHE A 271 13.99 -9.53 2.87
CA PHE A 271 13.24 -10.76 3.13
C PHE A 271 14.10 -11.79 3.88
N THR A 272 15.31 -12.03 3.40
CA THR A 272 16.27 -12.96 4.03
C THR A 272 16.67 -12.47 5.43
N LEU A 273 16.89 -11.16 5.59
CA LEU A 273 17.14 -10.55 6.89
C LEU A 273 15.97 -10.77 7.86
N GLY A 274 14.74 -10.63 7.39
CA GLY A 274 13.53 -10.96 8.14
C GLY A 274 13.54 -12.40 8.65
N MET A 275 13.85 -13.37 7.77
CA MET A 275 13.98 -14.77 8.18
C MET A 275 15.08 -14.96 9.26
N LEU A 276 16.24 -14.33 9.07
CA LEU A 276 17.37 -14.42 10.03
C LEU A 276 17.02 -13.81 11.39
N ILE A 277 16.24 -12.74 11.44
CA ILE A 277 15.77 -12.12 12.69
C ILE A 277 14.95 -13.14 13.50
N ILE A 278 14.00 -13.84 12.87
CA ILE A 278 13.19 -14.85 13.56
C ILE A 278 14.06 -15.99 14.07
N LEU A 279 14.95 -16.52 13.24
CA LEU A 279 15.86 -17.59 13.65
C LEU A 279 16.77 -17.18 14.82
N LEU A 280 17.22 -15.93 14.85
CA LEU A 280 18.01 -15.39 15.96
C LEU A 280 17.18 -15.25 17.24
N VAL A 281 15.96 -14.71 17.15
CA VAL A 281 15.06 -14.56 18.29
C VAL A 281 14.76 -15.93 18.90
N GLU A 282 14.41 -16.92 18.09
CA GLU A 282 14.18 -18.30 18.54
C GLU A 282 15.43 -18.90 19.19
N PHE A 283 16.62 -18.69 18.61
CA PHE A 283 17.87 -19.16 19.20
C PHE A 283 18.12 -18.55 20.59
N ILE A 284 17.87 -17.24 20.74
CA ILE A 284 17.98 -16.56 22.04
C ILE A 284 16.96 -17.13 23.02
N VAL A 285 15.70 -17.29 22.60
CA VAL A 285 14.61 -17.81 23.42
C VAL A 285 14.94 -19.22 23.91
N HIS A 286 15.34 -20.14 23.04
CA HIS A 286 15.76 -21.48 23.43
C HIS A 286 16.92 -21.46 24.42
N ARG A 287 17.95 -20.65 24.14
CA ARG A 287 19.13 -20.58 25.01
C ARG A 287 18.84 -19.99 26.39
N VAL A 288 17.90 -19.05 26.49
CA VAL A 288 17.48 -18.46 27.77
C VAL A 288 16.57 -19.42 28.55
N LEU A 289 15.63 -20.08 27.86
CA LEU A 289 14.70 -21.03 28.48
C LEU A 289 15.39 -22.32 28.94
N GLU A 290 16.31 -22.88 28.15
CA GLU A 290 17.10 -24.06 28.53
C GLU A 290 18.02 -23.79 29.72
N LYS A 291 18.62 -22.59 29.79
CA LYS A 291 19.48 -22.20 30.91
C LYS A 291 18.71 -22.09 32.23
N ASN A 292 17.41 -21.76 32.17
CA ASN A 292 16.53 -21.76 33.34
C ASN A 292 15.96 -23.14 33.66
N GLY A 293 15.74 -24.00 32.66
CA GLY A 293 15.32 -25.40 32.85
C GLY A 293 16.35 -26.26 33.59
N HIS A 294 17.64 -26.09 33.31
CA HIS A 294 18.72 -26.77 34.05
C HIS A 294 18.87 -26.31 35.51
N ARG A 295 18.29 -25.17 35.89
CA ARG A 295 18.32 -24.68 37.27
C ARG A 295 17.24 -25.33 38.16
N HIS A 296 16.17 -25.87 37.57
CA HIS A 296 15.09 -26.54 38.29
C HIS A 296 15.17 -28.08 38.27
N SER A 297 15.96 -28.67 37.37
CA SER A 297 16.10 -30.14 37.29
C SER A 297 17.09 -30.75 38.30
N HIS A 298 17.79 -29.95 39.11
CA HIS A 298 18.79 -30.48 40.05
C HIS A 298 18.22 -30.95 41.40
N ASP A 299 16.93 -30.76 41.68
CA ASP A 299 16.30 -31.16 42.95
C ASP A 299 15.37 -32.39 42.88
N ALA A 300 15.29 -33.09 41.74
CA ALA A 300 14.51 -34.32 41.67
C ALA A 300 15.20 -35.43 40.86
N LEU A 301 15.63 -36.44 41.61
CA LEU A 301 15.92 -37.84 41.24
C LEU A 301 17.32 -38.17 40.67
N SER A 302 17.98 -39.06 41.42
CA SER A 302 19.29 -39.70 41.24
C SER A 302 19.36 -40.66 40.04
N PRO A 303 20.54 -40.91 39.45
CA PRO A 303 20.67 -41.75 38.26
C PRO A 303 20.63 -43.25 38.61
N VAL A 304 19.73 -43.99 37.97
CA VAL A 304 19.81 -45.46 37.91
C VAL A 304 20.71 -45.85 36.74
N ASN A 305 21.66 -46.72 37.06
CA ASN A 305 22.78 -47.18 36.27
C ASN A 305 22.35 -48.36 35.38
N SER A 306 22.51 -48.27 34.05
CA SER A 306 22.30 -49.41 33.14
C SER A 306 23.60 -49.79 32.44
N LYS A 307 24.38 -50.65 33.10
CA LYS A 307 25.35 -51.54 32.44
C LYS A 307 24.81 -52.96 32.52
N ASN A 308 24.98 -53.68 31.40
CA ASN A 308 24.67 -55.09 31.13
C ASN A 308 23.29 -55.35 30.52
N LEU A 309 23.25 -55.59 29.20
CA LEU A 309 23.12 -56.94 28.66
C LEU A 309 23.58 -56.96 27.19
N VAL A 310 24.41 -57.95 26.89
CA VAL A 310 25.10 -58.22 25.63
C VAL A 310 24.46 -59.43 24.95
N SER A 311 24.52 -59.44 23.62
CA SER A 311 24.46 -60.56 22.64
C SER A 311 23.14 -61.32 22.43
N GLY A 312 22.80 -61.48 21.14
CA GLY A 312 21.85 -62.46 20.61
C GLY A 312 21.62 -62.23 19.11
N ASP A 313 21.87 -63.25 18.30
CA ASP A 313 22.05 -63.26 16.84
C ASP A 313 20.79 -63.10 15.96
N ALA A 314 21.08 -62.74 14.70
CA ALA A 314 20.44 -63.03 13.40
C ALA A 314 18.99 -63.57 13.25
N ALA A 315 18.30 -62.91 12.30
CA ALA A 315 17.34 -63.42 11.31
C ALA A 315 15.93 -63.89 11.74
N GLU A 316 14.89 -63.15 11.32
CA GLU A 316 13.83 -63.66 10.43
C GLU A 316 12.90 -62.55 9.91
N LYS A 317 12.44 -62.72 8.66
CA LYS A 317 11.37 -61.98 7.97
C LYS A 317 10.04 -62.69 8.27
N GLY A 318 8.99 -61.94 8.60
CA GLY A 318 7.63 -62.48 8.66
C GLY A 318 6.61 -61.41 9.05
N ASP A 319 5.52 -61.35 8.29
CA ASP A 319 4.51 -60.30 8.27
C ASP A 319 3.71 -60.19 9.58
N ILE A 320 3.40 -58.95 10.00
CA ILE A 320 2.45 -58.68 11.10
C ILE A 320 1.43 -57.64 10.62
N GLU A 321 0.20 -58.11 10.41
CA GLU A 321 -1.01 -57.29 10.34
C GLU A 321 -1.09 -56.40 11.59
N SER A 322 -1.25 -55.09 11.38
CA SER A 322 -1.50 -54.13 12.46
C SER A 322 -2.98 -54.18 12.84
N PRO A 323 -3.35 -54.48 14.10
CA PRO A 323 -4.73 -54.33 14.54
C PRO A 323 -5.02 -52.84 14.64
N ALA A 324 -6.00 -52.39 13.85
CA ALA A 324 -6.63 -51.10 14.01
C ALA A 324 -7.26 -51.01 15.42
N ALA A 325 -6.56 -50.36 16.35
CA ALA A 325 -7.16 -49.92 17.60
C ALA A 325 -7.99 -48.65 17.31
N GLU A 326 -9.31 -48.83 17.17
CA GLU A 326 -10.29 -47.76 17.35
C GLU A 326 -10.10 -47.16 18.75
N LEU A 327 -9.41 -46.03 18.84
CA LEU A 327 -9.34 -45.21 20.04
C LEU A 327 -10.56 -44.29 20.07
N SER A 328 -11.48 -44.60 20.98
CA SER A 328 -12.68 -43.84 21.31
C SER A 328 -12.37 -42.35 21.54
N HIS A 329 -12.99 -41.50 20.72
CA HIS A 329 -12.95 -40.03 20.79
C HIS A 329 -13.48 -39.42 22.11
N ASN A 330 -13.93 -40.22 23.08
CA ASN A 330 -14.57 -39.75 24.32
C ASN A 330 -13.62 -39.54 25.52
N ALA A 331 -12.33 -39.89 25.42
CA ALA A 331 -11.38 -39.78 26.55
C ALA A 331 -10.69 -38.41 26.69
N LEU A 332 -10.92 -37.46 25.78
CA LEU A 332 -10.28 -36.14 25.78
C LEU A 332 -11.01 -35.08 26.63
N ASN A 333 -12.08 -35.46 27.34
CA ASN A 333 -12.89 -34.51 28.10
C ASN A 333 -12.45 -34.43 29.57
N SER A 334 -11.83 -33.29 29.91
CA SER A 334 -11.65 -32.70 31.24
C SER A 334 -10.29 -32.93 31.95
N PRO A 335 -9.72 -31.91 32.64
CA PRO A 335 -8.47 -32.03 33.40
C PRO A 335 -8.56 -32.93 34.64
N ALA A 336 -9.74 -33.48 34.97
CA ALA A 336 -10.07 -33.99 36.30
C ALA A 336 -9.84 -35.49 36.53
N THR A 337 -9.25 -36.24 35.61
CA THR A 337 -8.93 -37.67 35.81
C THR A 337 -7.46 -37.96 35.53
N ALA A 338 -6.57 -37.40 36.35
CA ALA A 338 -5.13 -37.70 36.29
C ALA A 338 -4.79 -39.06 36.94
N ASP A 339 -5.69 -39.63 37.75
CA ASP A 339 -5.42 -40.82 38.58
C ASP A 339 -5.78 -42.16 37.91
N THR A 340 -6.28 -42.16 36.67
CA THR A 340 -6.67 -43.39 35.95
C THR A 340 -5.99 -43.58 34.59
N LEU A 341 -4.98 -42.76 34.27
CA LEU A 341 -4.25 -42.84 32.99
C LEU A 341 -3.09 -43.85 33.10
N SER A 342 -2.92 -44.67 32.08
CA SER A 342 -1.75 -45.55 31.94
C SER A 342 -0.46 -44.73 31.80
N GLU A 343 0.71 -45.34 32.11
CA GLU A 343 2.00 -44.63 32.04
C GLU A 343 2.29 -44.07 30.63
N ASP A 344 1.90 -44.81 29.58
CA ASP A 344 2.02 -44.38 28.19
C ASP A 344 1.13 -43.16 27.86
N GLU A 345 -0.10 -43.12 28.36
CA GLU A 345 -1.00 -41.97 28.17
C GLU A 345 -0.52 -40.72 28.93
N ARG A 346 0.11 -40.88 30.10
CA ARG A 346 0.75 -39.78 30.84
C ARG A 346 1.95 -39.22 30.10
N ALA A 347 2.80 -40.08 29.54
CA ALA A 347 3.96 -39.67 28.75
C ALA A 347 3.55 -38.91 27.49
N GLN A 348 2.55 -39.41 26.75
CA GLN A 348 1.98 -38.72 25.60
C GLN A 348 1.39 -37.35 25.98
N LYS A 349 0.64 -37.28 27.07
CA LYS A 349 0.02 -36.03 27.54
C LYS A 349 1.07 -34.96 27.89
N GLU A 350 2.16 -35.33 28.55
CA GLU A 350 3.25 -34.40 28.86
C GLU A 350 4.05 -33.99 27.60
N GLU A 351 4.20 -34.88 26.62
CA GLU A 351 4.79 -34.53 25.32
C GLU A 351 3.93 -33.52 24.55
N TYR A 352 2.62 -33.75 24.44
CA TYR A 352 1.68 -32.82 23.81
C TYR A 352 1.60 -31.48 24.54
N LYS A 353 1.68 -31.50 25.87
CA LYS A 353 1.72 -30.30 26.72
C LYS A 353 2.98 -29.47 26.46
N ARG A 354 4.14 -30.12 26.39
CA ARG A 354 5.41 -29.46 26.09
C ARG A 354 5.43 -28.92 24.66
N ALA A 355 4.94 -29.71 23.69
CA ALA A 355 4.83 -29.29 22.31
C ALA A 355 3.90 -28.08 22.15
N GLY A 356 2.71 -28.12 22.75
CA GLY A 356 1.73 -27.03 22.68
C GLY A 356 2.17 -25.75 23.38
N MET A 357 2.91 -25.85 24.50
CA MET A 357 3.48 -24.68 25.18
C MET A 357 4.61 -24.04 24.36
N MET A 358 5.46 -24.85 23.71
CA MET A 358 6.51 -24.34 22.82
C MET A 358 5.91 -23.67 21.57
N SER A 359 4.91 -24.29 20.95
CA SER A 359 4.17 -23.67 19.84
C SER A 359 3.48 -22.37 20.27
N GLY A 360 2.90 -22.31 21.47
CA GLY A 360 2.27 -21.08 21.99
C GLY A 360 3.24 -19.92 22.21
N ILE A 361 4.48 -20.19 22.63
CA ILE A 361 5.53 -19.17 22.76
C ILE A 361 6.02 -18.70 21.37
N ALA A 362 6.20 -19.63 20.43
CA ALA A 362 6.59 -19.30 19.06
C ALA A 362 5.53 -18.41 18.37
N ILE A 363 4.25 -18.76 18.56
CA ILE A 363 3.10 -17.99 18.10
C ILE A 363 3.10 -16.57 18.71
N ALA A 364 3.38 -16.43 20.00
CA ALA A 364 3.44 -15.12 20.64
C ALA A 364 4.51 -14.18 20.07
N ILE A 365 5.58 -14.72 19.49
CA ILE A 365 6.64 -13.94 18.85
C ILE A 365 6.20 -13.44 17.46
N HIS A 366 5.32 -14.14 16.76
CA HIS A 366 4.87 -13.76 15.41
C HIS A 366 3.96 -12.53 15.38
N ASN A 367 3.32 -12.24 16.50
CA ASN A 367 2.52 -11.04 16.71
C ASN A 367 3.35 -9.75 16.59
N PHE A 368 4.67 -9.84 16.78
CA PHE A 368 5.56 -8.69 16.61
C PHE A 368 5.65 -8.21 15.14
N PRO A 369 6.03 -9.05 14.16
CA PRO A 369 5.97 -8.71 12.73
C PRO A 369 4.63 -8.11 12.27
N GLU A 370 3.51 -8.62 12.77
CA GLU A 370 2.17 -8.16 12.38
C GLU A 370 1.86 -6.75 12.88
N GLY A 371 2.25 -6.44 14.11
CA GLY A 371 2.14 -5.09 14.65
C GLY A 371 2.93 -4.06 13.83
N LEU A 372 4.14 -4.44 13.40
CA LEU A 372 4.96 -3.63 12.51
C LEU A 372 4.27 -3.42 11.15
N ALA A 373 3.73 -4.48 10.55
CA ALA A 373 3.01 -4.42 9.28
C ALA A 373 1.79 -3.50 9.35
N LEU A 374 0.96 -3.67 10.39
CA LEU A 374 -0.24 -2.89 10.62
C LEU A 374 0.05 -1.39 10.71
N PHE A 375 1.13 -1.02 11.41
CA PHE A 375 1.57 0.37 11.48
C PHE A 375 1.98 0.90 10.10
N VAL A 376 2.83 0.20 9.37
CA VAL A 376 3.30 0.63 8.04
C VAL A 376 2.13 0.85 7.07
N THR A 377 1.13 -0.04 7.09
CA THR A 377 -0.06 0.12 6.24
C THR A 377 -0.96 1.27 6.70
N SER A 378 -1.08 1.52 8.01
CA SER A 378 -1.90 2.63 8.53
C SER A 378 -1.44 4.01 8.05
N LEU A 379 -0.16 4.15 7.68
CA LEU A 379 0.40 5.39 7.14
C LEU A 379 -0.12 5.74 5.73
N GLN A 380 -0.69 4.77 5.01
CA GLN A 380 -1.32 5.01 3.71
C GLN A 380 -2.70 5.70 3.85
N GLY A 381 -3.25 5.76 5.06
CA GLY A 381 -4.49 6.48 5.35
C GLY A 381 -5.34 5.77 6.40
N LEU A 382 -6.15 6.56 7.11
CA LEU A 382 -7.00 6.07 8.20
C LEU A 382 -7.96 4.95 7.76
N ARG A 383 -8.52 5.04 6.54
CA ARG A 383 -9.42 4.03 6.00
C ARG A 383 -8.71 2.69 5.80
N ALA A 384 -7.53 2.69 5.19
CA ALA A 384 -6.71 1.50 4.98
C ALA A 384 -6.31 0.87 6.34
N GLY A 385 -5.90 1.71 7.30
CA GLY A 385 -5.58 1.27 8.65
C GLY A 385 -6.75 0.59 9.38
N ILE A 386 -7.97 1.16 9.31
CA ILE A 386 -9.17 0.58 9.93
C ILE A 386 -9.50 -0.78 9.31
N ILE A 387 -9.48 -0.88 7.97
CA ILE A 387 -9.83 -2.12 7.25
C ILE A 387 -8.83 -3.22 7.59
N LEU A 388 -7.53 -2.92 7.54
CA LEU A 388 -6.50 -3.89 7.90
C LEU A 388 -6.61 -4.30 9.39
N SER A 389 -6.89 -3.36 10.29
CA SER A 389 -7.06 -3.66 11.72
C SER A 389 -8.19 -4.66 11.96
N ILE A 390 -9.33 -4.52 11.27
CA ILE A 390 -10.43 -5.49 11.39
C ILE A 390 -9.98 -6.88 10.89
N GLY A 391 -9.26 -6.94 9.77
CA GLY A 391 -8.70 -8.18 9.25
C GLY A 391 -7.75 -8.86 10.23
N VAL A 392 -6.83 -8.10 10.82
CA VAL A 392 -5.88 -8.59 11.84
C VAL A 392 -6.60 -9.07 13.10
N ILE A 393 -7.63 -8.36 13.57
CA ILE A 393 -8.43 -8.81 14.74
C ILE A 393 -9.06 -10.19 14.48
N LEU A 394 -9.64 -10.40 13.30
CA LEU A 394 -10.27 -11.68 12.94
C LEU A 394 -9.24 -12.81 12.81
N HIS A 395 -8.06 -12.50 12.31
CA HIS A 395 -6.90 -13.39 12.26
C HIS A 395 -6.44 -13.80 13.67
N ASN A 396 -6.40 -12.86 14.62
CA ASN A 396 -5.82 -13.08 15.96
C ASN A 396 -6.71 -13.97 16.84
N LEU A 397 -8.00 -14.09 16.50
CA LEU A 397 -8.94 -14.87 17.29
C LEU A 397 -8.63 -16.38 17.25
N PRO A 398 -8.50 -17.03 16.07
CA PRO A 398 -8.00 -18.41 15.97
C PRO A 398 -6.66 -18.62 16.67
N GLU A 399 -5.76 -17.66 16.55
CA GLU A 399 -4.43 -17.73 17.17
C GLU A 399 -4.50 -17.71 18.69
N GLY A 400 -5.30 -16.81 19.27
CA GLY A 400 -5.51 -16.76 20.71
C GLY A 400 -6.04 -18.09 21.26
N VAL A 401 -6.91 -18.77 20.50
CA VAL A 401 -7.38 -20.12 20.85
C VAL A 401 -6.23 -21.14 20.79
N ALA A 402 -5.35 -21.05 19.79
CA ALA A 402 -4.19 -21.93 19.64
C ALA A 402 -3.16 -21.79 20.79
N ILE A 403 -3.08 -20.64 21.46
CA ILE A 403 -2.27 -20.44 22.68
C ILE A 403 -3.04 -20.90 23.92
N ALA A 404 -4.29 -20.46 24.07
CA ALA A 404 -5.09 -20.68 25.28
C ALA A 404 -5.39 -22.17 25.52
N ALA A 405 -5.70 -22.94 24.46
CA ALA A 405 -6.09 -24.33 24.60
C ALA A 405 -4.95 -25.20 25.19
N PRO A 406 -3.72 -25.22 24.63
CA PRO A 406 -2.62 -25.96 25.21
C PRO A 406 -2.29 -25.55 26.66
N VAL A 407 -2.27 -24.24 26.95
CA VAL A 407 -1.98 -23.75 28.32
C VAL A 407 -3.07 -24.18 29.30
N TYR A 408 -4.34 -24.16 28.91
CA TYR A 408 -5.43 -24.65 29.73
C TYR A 408 -5.34 -26.16 29.97
N TYR A 409 -5.07 -26.95 28.92
CA TYR A 409 -4.85 -28.39 29.06
C TYR A 409 -3.65 -28.72 29.95
N ALA A 410 -2.61 -27.88 29.91
CA ALA A 410 -1.38 -28.03 30.68
C ALA A 410 -1.56 -27.73 32.17
N THR A 411 -2.31 -26.67 32.48
CA THR A 411 -2.35 -26.04 33.82
C THR A 411 -3.68 -26.22 34.55
N GLY A 412 -4.76 -26.56 33.82
CA GLY A 412 -6.13 -26.57 34.34
C GLY A 412 -6.70 -25.20 34.70
N SER A 413 -5.94 -24.11 34.54
CA SER A 413 -6.31 -22.77 34.98
C SER A 413 -6.72 -21.88 33.81
N LYS A 414 -7.98 -21.44 33.80
CA LYS A 414 -8.49 -20.47 32.80
C LYS A 414 -7.78 -19.12 32.89
N LEU A 415 -7.38 -18.73 34.10
CA LEU A 415 -6.68 -17.46 34.34
C LEU A 415 -5.25 -17.50 33.78
N GLU A 416 -4.56 -18.64 33.88
CA GLU A 416 -3.23 -18.80 33.26
C GLU A 416 -3.34 -18.77 31.75
N ALA A 417 -4.29 -19.50 31.16
CA ALA A 417 -4.54 -19.46 29.71
C ALA A 417 -4.83 -18.03 29.22
N PHE A 418 -5.65 -17.27 29.97
CA PHE A 418 -5.91 -15.86 29.67
C PHE A 418 -4.66 -15.00 29.76
N LYS A 419 -3.86 -15.10 30.84
CA LYS A 419 -2.63 -14.31 31.02
C LYS A 419 -1.63 -14.56 29.88
N TRP A 420 -1.41 -15.82 29.51
CA TRP A 420 -0.50 -16.16 28.41
C TRP A 420 -0.98 -15.63 27.06
N THR A 421 -2.28 -15.71 26.80
CA THR A 421 -2.88 -15.16 25.57
C THR A 421 -2.82 -13.63 25.54
N ALA A 422 -3.09 -12.97 26.67
CA ALA A 422 -3.00 -11.52 26.79
C ALA A 422 -1.56 -11.02 26.64
N LEU A 423 -0.59 -11.74 27.21
CA LEU A 423 0.84 -11.43 27.09
C LEU A 423 1.31 -11.54 25.64
N SER A 424 0.83 -12.54 24.90
CA SER A 424 1.06 -12.66 23.45
C SER A 424 0.54 -11.43 22.67
N GLY A 425 -0.67 -10.99 22.98
CA GLY A 425 -1.28 -9.83 22.30
C GLY A 425 -0.54 -8.50 22.50
N ILE A 426 0.30 -8.36 23.54
CA ILE A 426 1.12 -7.16 23.76
C ILE A 426 2.24 -7.03 22.71
N ALA A 427 2.65 -8.13 22.06
CA ALA A 427 3.69 -8.08 21.04
C ALA A 427 3.30 -7.24 19.82
N GLN A 428 2.01 -7.19 19.45
CA GLN A 428 1.50 -6.38 18.34
C GLN A 428 1.66 -4.86 18.58
N PRO A 429 1.17 -4.27 19.69
CA PRO A 429 1.44 -2.88 20.02
C PRO A 429 2.94 -2.52 20.08
N LEU A 430 3.79 -3.44 20.56
CA LEU A 430 5.24 -3.24 20.59
C LEU A 430 5.84 -3.20 19.18
N GLY A 431 5.39 -4.09 18.28
CA GLY A 431 5.77 -4.06 16.87
C GLY A 431 5.39 -2.76 16.20
N ALA A 432 4.16 -2.28 16.45
CA ALA A 432 3.69 -1.00 15.92
C ALA A 432 4.50 0.19 16.45
N ALA A 433 4.83 0.21 17.75
CA ALA A 433 5.64 1.26 18.37
C ALA A 433 7.07 1.32 17.79
N ILE A 434 7.68 0.17 17.50
CA ILE A 434 8.98 0.10 16.83
C ILE A 434 8.88 0.57 15.38
N GLY A 435 7.81 0.19 14.67
CA GLY A 435 7.51 0.72 13.34
C GLY A 435 7.42 2.24 13.34
N TRP A 436 6.72 2.81 14.33
CA TRP A 436 6.62 4.25 14.51
C TRP A 436 8.00 4.90 14.76
N ALA A 437 8.80 4.33 15.65
CA ALA A 437 10.15 4.84 15.94
C ALA A 437 11.08 4.74 14.72
N ALA A 438 10.94 3.70 13.88
CA ALA A 438 11.75 3.54 12.67
C ALA A 438 11.39 4.56 11.57
N VAL A 439 10.18 5.11 11.60
CA VAL A 439 9.62 5.97 10.54
C VAL A 439 9.44 7.42 11.01
N SER A 440 9.70 7.73 12.29
CA SER A 440 9.46 9.07 12.86
C SER A 440 10.26 10.21 12.20
N GLY A 441 11.31 9.89 11.43
CA GLY A 441 12.09 10.85 10.63
C GLY A 441 11.55 11.12 9.22
N GLY A 442 10.43 10.50 8.84
CA GLY A 442 9.84 10.56 7.49
C GLY A 442 9.78 9.18 6.84
N MET A 443 8.74 8.94 6.03
CA MET A 443 8.58 7.70 5.27
C MET A 443 9.06 7.90 3.84
N SER A 444 10.02 7.10 3.40
CA SER A 444 10.33 6.94 1.98
C SER A 444 9.71 5.64 1.44
N PHE A 445 9.38 5.61 0.16
CA PHE A 445 8.89 4.39 -0.51
C PHE A 445 9.87 3.23 -0.38
N SER A 446 11.18 3.50 -0.42
CA SER A 446 12.23 2.49 -0.22
C SER A 446 12.20 1.91 1.20
N LEU A 447 11.98 2.73 2.23
CA LEU A 447 11.84 2.26 3.60
C LEU A 447 10.59 1.40 3.76
N GLN A 448 9.45 1.85 3.22
CA GLN A 448 8.20 1.09 3.23
C GLN A 448 8.35 -0.28 2.56
N ALA A 449 8.93 -0.33 1.34
CA ALA A 449 9.16 -1.57 0.61
C ALA A 449 10.10 -2.53 1.37
N THR A 450 11.17 -1.99 1.97
CA THR A 450 12.11 -2.76 2.79
C THR A 450 11.43 -3.36 4.02
N LEU A 451 10.59 -2.58 4.72
CA LEU A 451 9.84 -3.05 5.88
C LEU A 451 8.85 -4.15 5.51
N TYR A 452 8.11 -4.00 4.41
CA TYR A 452 7.19 -5.05 3.93
C TYR A 452 7.92 -6.33 3.52
N ALA A 453 9.03 -6.22 2.79
CA ALA A 453 9.83 -7.39 2.39
C ALA A 453 10.38 -8.13 3.62
N MET A 454 10.86 -7.40 4.62
CA MET A 454 11.35 -7.96 5.88
C MET A 454 10.23 -8.65 6.68
N VAL A 455 9.06 -8.02 6.81
CA VAL A 455 7.88 -8.63 7.46
C VAL A 455 7.46 -9.91 6.74
N ALA A 456 7.40 -9.89 5.41
CA ALA A 456 7.07 -11.08 4.63
C ALA A 456 8.06 -12.22 4.88
N GLY A 457 9.36 -11.91 4.98
CA GLY A 457 10.39 -12.87 5.35
C GLY A 457 10.19 -13.46 6.75
N MET A 458 9.89 -12.61 7.75
CA MET A 458 9.57 -13.04 9.12
C MET A 458 8.38 -14.01 9.14
N LEU A 459 7.24 -13.61 8.56
CA LEU A 459 6.01 -14.41 8.56
C LEU A 459 6.16 -15.73 7.78
N THR A 460 6.91 -15.72 6.67
CA THR A 460 7.20 -16.93 5.90
C THR A 460 8.04 -17.92 6.72
N CYS A 461 9.06 -17.43 7.43
CA CYS A 461 9.91 -18.27 8.28
C CYS A 461 9.11 -18.95 9.39
N ILE A 462 8.28 -18.18 10.10
CA ILE A 462 7.43 -18.68 11.19
C ILE A 462 6.45 -19.73 10.67
N THR A 463 5.82 -19.46 9.53
CA THR A 463 4.86 -20.39 8.93
C THR A 463 5.50 -21.74 8.59
N LEU A 464 6.66 -21.71 7.92
CA LEU A 464 7.32 -22.93 7.45
C LEU A 464 7.98 -23.73 8.58
N LYS A 465 8.56 -23.05 9.58
CA LYS A 465 9.33 -23.70 10.63
C LYS A 465 8.49 -24.13 11.83
N GLU A 466 7.49 -23.33 12.20
CA GLU A 466 6.75 -23.52 13.45
C GLU A 466 5.31 -23.95 13.19
N LEU A 467 4.53 -23.17 12.44
CA LEU A 467 3.09 -23.43 12.27
C LEU A 467 2.81 -24.70 11.47
N LEU A 468 3.47 -24.87 10.31
CA LEU A 468 3.24 -26.03 9.45
C LEU A 468 3.68 -27.35 10.13
N PRO A 469 4.89 -27.46 10.70
CA PRO A 469 5.30 -28.67 11.39
C PRO A 469 4.52 -28.91 12.69
N GLY A 470 4.13 -27.83 13.40
CA GLY A 470 3.25 -27.89 14.55
C GLY A 470 1.91 -28.54 14.21
N ALA A 471 1.26 -28.09 13.13
CA ALA A 471 0.00 -28.66 12.67
C ALA A 471 0.13 -30.16 12.30
N PHE A 472 1.22 -30.57 11.65
CA PHE A 472 1.50 -31.99 11.37
C PHE A 472 1.72 -32.84 12.62
N ARG A 473 2.27 -32.28 13.70
CA ARG A 473 2.43 -33.02 14.98
C ARG A 473 1.10 -33.33 15.65
N PHE A 474 0.11 -32.44 15.52
CA PHE A 474 -1.23 -32.64 16.06
C PHE A 474 -2.11 -33.57 15.20
N ASP A 475 -1.81 -33.69 13.90
CA ASP A 475 -2.48 -34.63 12.99
C ASP A 475 -1.47 -35.33 12.05
N PRO A 476 -0.71 -36.32 12.54
CA PRO A 476 0.34 -36.99 11.77
C PRO A 476 -0.18 -37.79 10.57
N LYS A 477 -1.46 -38.21 10.62
CA LYS A 477 -2.12 -38.94 9.54
C LYS A 477 -2.68 -37.99 8.45
N GLY A 478 -2.67 -36.68 8.70
CA GLY A 478 -3.15 -35.66 7.77
C GLY A 478 -4.65 -35.72 7.49
N SER A 479 -5.44 -36.32 8.39
CA SER A 479 -6.88 -36.54 8.19
C SER A 479 -7.70 -35.24 8.15
N TYR A 480 -7.26 -34.22 8.90
CA TYR A 480 -7.89 -32.92 9.01
C TYR A 480 -6.96 -31.78 8.56
N PHE A 481 -5.65 -31.98 8.64
CA PHE A 481 -4.64 -30.99 8.27
C PHE A 481 -4.84 -30.47 6.83
N VAL A 482 -4.91 -31.38 5.85
CA VAL A 482 -5.00 -31.02 4.43
C VAL A 482 -6.27 -30.22 4.15
N SER A 483 -7.41 -30.73 4.60
CA SER A 483 -8.72 -30.07 4.42
C SER A 483 -8.78 -28.69 5.10
N SER A 484 -8.22 -28.57 6.30
CA SER A 484 -8.22 -27.31 7.06
C SER A 484 -7.30 -26.26 6.42
N PHE A 485 -6.14 -26.68 5.90
CA PHE A 485 -5.21 -25.81 5.19
C PHE A 485 -5.84 -25.19 3.93
N PHE A 486 -6.46 -26.02 3.07
CA PHE A 486 -7.14 -25.52 1.87
C PHE A 486 -8.39 -24.69 2.19
N CYS A 487 -9.14 -25.05 3.24
CA CYS A 487 -10.27 -24.24 3.72
C CYS A 487 -9.80 -22.84 4.15
N GLY A 488 -8.68 -22.75 4.88
CA GLY A 488 -8.07 -21.48 5.27
C GLY A 488 -7.69 -20.62 4.07
N ILE A 489 -7.04 -21.20 3.05
CA ILE A 489 -6.70 -20.50 1.79
C ILE A 489 -7.96 -19.95 1.12
N LEU A 490 -9.03 -20.74 1.03
CA LEU A 490 -10.29 -20.32 0.42
C LEU A 490 -10.94 -19.15 1.18
N ILE A 491 -10.95 -19.19 2.51
CA ILE A 491 -11.47 -18.10 3.34
C ILE A 491 -10.70 -16.80 3.09
N ILE A 492 -9.36 -16.87 3.05
CA ILE A 492 -8.51 -15.70 2.77
C ILE A 492 -8.77 -15.17 1.35
N ALA A 493 -8.78 -16.04 0.34
CA ALA A 493 -9.03 -15.66 -1.05
C ALA A 493 -10.40 -14.99 -1.23
N PHE A 494 -11.44 -15.56 -0.62
CA PHE A 494 -12.79 -15.01 -0.65
C PHE A 494 -12.88 -13.66 0.09
N GLY A 495 -12.20 -13.52 1.23
CA GLY A 495 -12.12 -12.26 1.98
C GLY A 495 -11.48 -11.14 1.16
N ILE A 496 -10.37 -11.43 0.46
CA ILE A 496 -9.71 -10.48 -0.43
C ILE A 496 -10.64 -10.05 -1.57
N MET A 497 -11.35 -11.01 -2.19
CA MET A 497 -12.30 -10.72 -3.27
C MET A 497 -13.46 -9.81 -2.81
N LEU A 498 -13.98 -10.04 -1.59
CA LEU A 498 -15.02 -9.17 -1.00
C LEU A 498 -14.51 -7.75 -0.73
N LEU A 499 -13.29 -7.61 -0.19
CA LEU A 499 -12.68 -6.30 0.05
C LEU A 499 -12.52 -5.52 -1.26
N GLN A 500 -12.02 -6.17 -2.32
CA GLN A 500 -11.92 -5.57 -3.66
C GLN A 500 -13.29 -5.14 -4.21
N TYR A 501 -14.31 -6.00 -4.11
CA TYR A 501 -15.66 -5.68 -4.60
C TYR A 501 -16.34 -4.56 -3.81
N SER A 502 -16.02 -4.41 -2.53
CA SER A 502 -16.54 -3.34 -1.66
C SER A 502 -15.91 -1.96 -1.90
N GLY A 503 -14.99 -1.82 -2.88
CA GLY A 503 -14.37 -0.54 -3.24
C GLY A 503 -13.39 -0.03 -2.19
N THR A 504 -12.60 -0.94 -1.61
CA THR A 504 -11.65 -0.64 -0.53
C THR A 504 -10.18 -0.90 -0.84
N SER A 505 -9.88 -1.45 -2.02
CA SER A 505 -8.52 -1.65 -2.53
C SER A 505 -8.13 -0.57 -3.51
#